data_AF-A0A958LK97-F1
#
_entry.id   AF-A0A958LK97-F1
#
_cell.length_a   1.000
_cell.length_b   1.000
_cell.length_c   1.000
_cell.angle_alpha   90.00
_cell.angle_beta   90.00
_cell.angle_gamma   90.00
#
_symmetry.space_group_name_H-M   'P 1'
#
loop_
_entity.id
_entity.type
_entity.pdbx_description
1 polymer ?
#
loop_
_entity_poly.entity_id
_entity_poly.type
_entity_poly.pdbx_seq_one_letter_code
_entity_poly.pdbx_strand_id
1 'polypeptide(L)'
;MATIFSHSLVGYALHKVSPLPQTQKLRLWMCLLPILPDLDYLGFSYGVRYGDLWGHRGLTHSILFAVSIAAMTGLAVKESHYLKVFFFFFLAILSHGLLDALTNGGLGVAFFSPFDPS
;
A
#
# COMPACT_ATOMS: atom_id res chain seq x y z
N MET A 1 11.50 1.54 -10.81
CA MET A 1 10.84 0.81 -9.70
C MET A 1 11.21 1.51 -8.42
N ALA A 2 10.23 1.94 -7.64
CA ALA A 2 10.49 2.28 -6.26
C ALA A 2 10.83 0.96 -5.53
N THR A 3 11.76 1.02 -4.57
CA THR A 3 12.22 -0.20 -3.89
C THR A 3 11.44 -0.40 -2.60
N ILE A 4 11.44 -1.63 -2.09
CA ILE A 4 10.92 -1.97 -0.75
C ILE A 4 11.43 -0.97 0.31
N PHE A 5 12.71 -0.56 0.22
CA PHE A 5 13.30 0.45 1.10
C PHE A 5 12.70 1.84 0.92
N SER A 6 12.45 2.25 -0.33
CA SER A 6 11.83 3.54 -0.65
C SER A 6 10.41 3.62 -0.09
N HIS A 7 9.60 2.56 -0.28
CA HIS A 7 8.23 2.50 0.23
C HIS A 7 8.18 2.49 1.75
N SER A 8 9.05 1.69 2.38
CA SER A 8 9.18 1.69 3.85
C SER A 8 9.59 3.06 4.40
N LEU A 9 10.47 3.78 3.69
CA LEU A 9 10.93 5.11 4.11
C LEU A 9 9.81 6.14 4.04
N VAL A 10 8.95 6.10 3.01
CA VAL A 10 7.79 6.99 2.90
C VAL A 10 6.79 6.72 4.02
N GLY A 11 6.54 5.45 4.33
CA GLY A 11 5.76 5.05 5.50
C GLY A 11 6.30 5.61 6.82
N TYR A 12 7.62 5.47 7.03
CA TYR A 12 8.30 6.05 8.20
C TYR A 12 8.17 7.58 8.26
N ALA A 13 8.39 8.27 7.13
CA ALA A 13 8.28 9.72 7.04
C ALA A 13 6.86 10.20 7.34
N LEU A 14 5.84 9.54 6.78
CA LEU A 14 4.42 9.80 7.07
C LEU A 14 4.12 9.61 8.56
N HIS A 15 4.64 8.57 9.20
CA HIS A 15 4.45 8.36 10.63
C HIS A 15 5.04 9.51 11.45
N LYS A 16 6.24 9.97 11.10
CA LYS A 16 6.95 11.06 11.79
C LYS A 16 6.22 12.40 11.74
N VAL A 17 5.53 12.70 10.64
CA VAL A 17 4.78 13.95 10.47
C VAL A 17 3.31 13.82 10.86
N SER A 18 2.84 12.60 11.11
CA SER A 18 1.46 12.34 11.52
C SER A 18 1.18 12.77 12.96
N PRO A 19 -0.08 13.15 13.29
CA PRO A 19 -0.53 13.38 14.67
C PRO A 19 -0.77 12.06 15.42
N LEU A 20 -0.31 10.91 14.91
CA LEU A 20 -0.46 9.62 15.58
C LEU A 20 0.52 9.50 16.75
N PRO A 21 0.18 8.68 17.77
CA PRO A 21 1.13 8.32 18.82
C PRO A 21 2.42 7.76 18.22
N GLN A 22 3.58 8.27 18.65
CA GLN A 22 4.90 7.89 18.11
C GLN A 22 5.42 6.57 18.70
N THR A 23 4.56 5.55 18.75
CA THR A 23 4.86 4.23 19.30
C THR A 23 5.63 3.37 18.31
N GLN A 24 6.44 2.43 18.82
CA GLN A 24 7.16 1.47 17.97
C GLN A 24 6.19 0.62 17.14
N LYS A 25 5.06 0.23 17.72
CA LYS A 25 4.01 -0.56 17.06
C LYS A 25 3.46 0.15 15.81
N LEU A 26 3.04 1.41 15.93
CA LEU A 26 2.51 2.16 14.79
C LEU A 26 3.58 2.45 13.75
N ARG A 27 4.81 2.73 14.18
CA ARG A 27 5.95 2.90 13.27
C ARG A 27 6.19 1.65 12.42
N LEU A 28 6.17 0.46 13.02
CA LEU A 28 6.37 -0.80 12.29
C LEU A 28 5.26 -0.99 11.24
N TRP A 29 3.99 -0.80 11.61
CA TRP A 29 2.89 -0.88 10.65
C TRP A 29 3.03 0.13 9.51
N MET A 30 3.38 1.38 9.83
CA MET A 30 3.58 2.42 8.83
C MET A 30 4.73 2.09 7.86
N CYS A 31 5.77 1.40 8.30
CA CYS A 31 6.85 0.94 7.43
C CYS A 31 6.47 -0.28 6.57
N LEU A 32 5.67 -1.20 7.11
CA LEU A 32 5.35 -2.48 6.48
C LEU A 32 4.21 -2.37 5.46
N LEU A 33 3.20 -1.56 5.74
CA LEU A 33 2.00 -1.43 4.92
C LEU A 33 2.28 -0.99 3.46
N PRO A 34 3.15 -0.01 3.20
CA PRO A 34 3.52 0.37 1.83
C PRO A 34 4.15 -0.76 1.03
N ILE A 35 4.75 -1.78 1.66
CA ILE A 35 5.42 -2.90 0.96
C ILE A 35 4.39 -3.94 0.48
N LEU A 36 3.22 -3.99 1.13
CA LEU A 36 2.23 -5.05 0.92
C LEU A 36 1.75 -5.22 -0.54
N PRO A 37 1.56 -4.14 -1.34
CA PRO A 37 1.11 -4.30 -2.73
C PRO A 37 2.02 -5.18 -3.59
N ASP A 38 3.33 -5.10 -3.42
CA ASP A 38 4.34 -5.86 -4.19
C ASP A 38 4.35 -7.36 -3.87
N LEU A 39 3.59 -7.83 -2.87
CA LEU A 39 3.42 -9.26 -2.65
C LEU A 39 2.67 -9.95 -3.81
N ASP A 40 2.09 -9.18 -4.74
CA ASP A 40 1.54 -9.67 -6.00
C ASP A 40 2.57 -10.40 -6.90
N TYR A 41 3.87 -10.11 -6.76
CA TYR A 41 4.93 -10.86 -7.45
C TYR A 41 4.92 -12.36 -7.14
N LEU A 42 4.39 -12.76 -5.97
CA LEU A 42 4.23 -14.17 -5.64
C LEU A 42 3.27 -14.88 -6.61
N GLY A 43 2.28 -14.16 -7.14
CA GLY A 43 1.31 -14.66 -8.12
C GLY A 43 1.97 -15.18 -9.40
N PHE A 44 3.12 -14.63 -9.79
CA PHE A 44 3.86 -15.09 -10.97
C PHE A 44 4.34 -16.53 -10.83
N SER A 45 4.66 -16.98 -9.60
CA SER A 45 5.02 -18.39 -9.34
C SER A 45 3.84 -19.34 -9.53
N TYR A 46 2.61 -18.82 -9.52
CA TYR A 46 1.37 -19.56 -9.73
C TYR A 46 0.77 -19.34 -11.13
N GLY A 47 1.51 -18.72 -12.05
CA GLY A 47 1.09 -18.52 -13.44
C GLY A 47 0.24 -17.27 -13.70
N VAL A 48 0.06 -16.39 -12.71
CA VAL A 48 -0.55 -15.07 -12.92
C VAL A 48 0.35 -14.25 -13.85
N ARG A 49 -0.23 -13.58 -14.84
CA ARG A 49 0.50 -12.73 -15.79
C ARG A 49 0.45 -11.29 -15.31
N TYR A 50 1.42 -10.48 -15.74
CA TYR A 50 1.54 -9.07 -15.33
C TYR A 50 0.23 -8.27 -15.53
N GLY A 51 -0.45 -8.44 -16.66
CA GLY A 51 -1.68 -7.72 -16.98
C GLY A 51 -2.97 -8.33 -16.45
N ASP A 52 -2.90 -9.41 -15.66
CA ASP A 52 -4.08 -10.01 -15.06
C ASP A 52 -4.59 -9.15 -13.90
N LEU A 53 -5.82 -9.39 -13.43
CA LEU A 53 -6.40 -8.67 -12.30
C LEU A 53 -5.51 -8.72 -11.03
N TRP A 54 -4.92 -9.89 -10.77
CA TRP A 54 -3.98 -10.14 -9.67
C TRP A 54 -2.52 -9.97 -10.09
N GLY A 55 -2.29 -9.52 -11.32
CA GLY A 55 -0.97 -9.21 -11.85
C GLY A 55 -0.36 -7.99 -11.16
N HIS A 56 0.95 -7.83 -11.36
CA HIS A 56 1.69 -6.74 -10.75
C HIS A 56 1.14 -5.38 -11.20
N ARG A 57 0.95 -4.46 -10.24
CA ARG A 57 0.31 -3.14 -10.44
C ARG A 57 -1.19 -3.17 -10.79
N GLY A 58 -1.82 -4.34 -10.64
CA GLY A 58 -3.27 -4.53 -10.76
C GLY A 58 -4.00 -4.22 -9.45
N LEU A 59 -4.83 -5.16 -8.98
CA LEU A 59 -5.73 -4.97 -7.84
C LEU A 59 -5.01 -4.52 -6.56
N THR A 60 -3.83 -5.05 -6.27
CA THR A 60 -3.02 -4.74 -5.07
C THR A 60 -2.56 -3.29 -4.99
N HIS A 61 -2.47 -2.60 -6.13
CA HIS A 61 -2.05 -1.20 -6.20
C HIS A 61 -3.24 -0.23 -6.30
N SER A 62 -4.47 -0.75 -6.25
CA SER A 62 -5.70 0.03 -6.33
C SER A 62 -6.02 0.80 -5.05
N ILE A 63 -6.83 1.85 -5.20
CA ILE A 63 -7.40 2.60 -4.06
C ILE A 63 -8.28 1.67 -3.21
N LEU A 64 -9.03 0.77 -3.84
CA LEU A 64 -9.90 -0.19 -3.13
C LEU A 64 -9.09 -1.10 -2.21
N PHE A 65 -7.96 -1.61 -2.69
CA PHE A 65 -7.04 -2.42 -1.88
C PHE A 65 -6.47 -1.61 -0.72
N ALA A 66 -5.99 -0.38 -0.99
CA ALA A 66 -5.47 0.51 0.04
C ALA A 66 -6.50 0.79 1.15
N VAL A 67 -7.75 1.10 0.79
CA VAL A 67 -8.84 1.30 1.76
C VAL A 67 -9.12 0.03 2.57
N SER A 68 -9.23 -1.11 1.89
CA SER A 68 -9.59 -2.39 2.52
C SER A 68 -8.53 -2.82 3.54
N ILE A 69 -7.26 -2.81 3.15
CA ILE A 69 -6.15 -3.18 4.02
C ILE A 69 -5.98 -2.17 5.16
N ALA A 70 -6.10 -0.86 4.90
CA ALA A 70 -6.02 0.15 5.95
C ALA A 70 -7.13 -0.01 7.00
N ALA A 71 -8.36 -0.33 6.58
CA ALA A 71 -9.47 -0.59 7.48
C ALA A 71 -9.23 -1.84 8.32
N MET A 72 -8.90 -2.97 7.69
CA MET A 72 -8.64 -4.23 8.37
C MET A 72 -7.51 -4.12 9.39
N THR A 73 -6.39 -3.52 8.99
CA THR A 73 -5.24 -3.35 9.88
C THR A 73 -5.50 -2.30 10.95
N GLY A 74 -6.17 -1.20 10.65
CA GLY A 74 -6.59 -0.21 11.64
C GLY A 74 -7.47 -0.81 12.75
N LEU A 75 -8.42 -1.69 12.39
CA LEU A 75 -9.26 -2.41 13.34
C LEU A 75 -8.45 -3.41 14.18
N ALA A 76 -7.50 -4.11 13.56
CA ALA A 76 -6.65 -5.10 14.24
C ALA A 76 -5.69 -4.46 15.25
N VAL A 77 -5.18 -3.26 14.97
CA VAL A 77 -4.25 -2.54 15.86
C VAL A 77 -4.96 -2.01 17.11
N LYS A 78 -6.29 -1.80 17.10
CA LYS A 78 -7.10 -1.39 18.27
C LYS A 78 -6.63 -0.11 18.96
N GLU A 79 -6.25 0.91 18.18
CA GLU A 79 -5.92 2.23 18.74
C GLU A 79 -7.19 3.04 19.03
N SER A 80 -7.10 3.94 20.02
CA SER A 80 -8.20 4.84 20.41
C SER A 80 -8.63 5.82 19.31
N HIS A 81 -7.77 6.09 18.33
CA HIS A 81 -8.00 7.05 17.25
C HIS A 81 -8.11 6.36 15.90
N TYR A 82 -9.00 5.37 15.79
CA TYR A 82 -9.18 4.54 14.59
C TYR A 82 -9.21 5.33 13.28
N LEU A 83 -10.00 6.41 13.18
CA LEU A 83 -10.10 7.19 11.94
C LEU A 83 -8.76 7.81 11.50
N LYS A 84 -7.95 8.31 12.45
CA LYS A 84 -6.62 8.84 12.14
C LYS A 84 -5.68 7.72 11.71
N VAL A 85 -5.70 6.59 12.41
CA VAL A 85 -4.87 5.43 12.09
C VAL A 85 -5.22 4.90 10.70
N PHE A 86 -6.50 4.68 10.42
CA PHE A 86 -7.02 4.32 9.12
C PHE A 86 -6.53 5.27 8.03
N PHE A 87 -6.68 6.57 8.23
CA PHE A 87 -6.28 7.57 7.24
C PHE A 87 -4.79 7.52 6.91
N PHE A 88 -3.91 7.44 7.92
CA PHE A 88 -2.46 7.38 7.69
C PHE A 88 -2.00 6.02 7.15
N PHE A 89 -2.66 4.92 7.53
CA PHE A 89 -2.42 3.60 6.95
C PHE A 89 -2.83 3.59 5.47
N PHE A 90 -3.97 4.18 5.15
CA PHE A 90 -4.44 4.36 3.78
C PHE A 90 -3.43 5.18 2.96
N LEU A 91 -2.97 6.33 3.47
CA LEU A 91 -1.96 7.14 2.78
C LEU A 91 -0.65 6.39 2.59
N ALA A 92 -0.23 5.59 3.57
CA ALA A 92 0.98 4.78 3.48
C ALA A 92 0.88 3.76 2.33
N ILE A 93 -0.22 3.02 2.25
CA ILE A 93 -0.42 2.03 1.17
C ILE A 93 -0.61 2.72 -0.18
N LEU A 94 -1.43 3.77 -0.25
CA LEU A 94 -1.68 4.52 -1.48
C LEU A 94 -0.39 5.13 -2.06
N SER A 95 0.54 5.55 -1.18
CA SER A 95 1.83 6.09 -1.61
C SER A 95 2.63 5.10 -2.45
N HIS A 96 2.44 3.79 -2.25
CA HIS A 96 3.07 2.76 -3.08
C HIS A 96 2.68 2.90 -4.55
N GLY A 97 1.39 2.80 -4.84
CA GLY A 97 0.87 2.93 -6.21
C GLY A 97 1.19 4.30 -6.83
N LEU A 98 1.13 5.38 -6.04
CA LEU A 98 1.50 6.71 -6.51
C LEU A 98 2.97 6.80 -6.92
N LEU A 99 3.89 6.29 -6.11
CA LEU A 99 5.32 6.28 -6.45
C LEU A 99 5.61 5.39 -7.65
N ASP A 100 4.92 4.27 -7.77
CA ASP A 100 5.10 3.35 -8.89
C ASP A 100 4.58 3.92 -10.21
N ALA A 101 3.51 4.71 -10.17
CA ALA A 101 2.99 5.47 -11.31
C ALA A 101 3.94 6.60 -11.75
N LEU A 102 4.79 7.12 -10.86
CA LEU A 102 5.85 8.09 -11.19
C LEU A 102 7.10 7.44 -11.81
N THR A 103 7.09 6.11 -12.05
CA THR A 103 8.20 5.39 -12.66
C THR A 103 7.80 4.70 -13.96
N ASN A 104 8.74 4.63 -14.90
CA ASN A 104 8.53 4.02 -16.23
C ASN A 104 8.69 2.47 -16.20
N GLY A 105 8.49 1.85 -15.05
CA GLY A 105 8.88 0.46 -14.79
C GLY A 105 7.85 -0.62 -15.16
N GLY A 106 6.70 -0.24 -15.73
CA GLY A 106 5.56 -1.14 -15.90
C GLY A 106 4.51 -0.65 -16.90
N LEU A 107 3.35 -1.30 -16.92
CA LEU A 107 2.22 -0.94 -17.81
C LEU A 107 1.38 0.26 -17.32
N GLY A 108 1.77 0.88 -16.20
CA GLY A 108 0.93 1.81 -15.46
C GLY A 108 0.52 1.23 -14.11
N VAL A 109 -0.40 1.89 -13.41
CA VAL A 109 -0.97 1.44 -12.13
C VAL A 109 -2.49 1.55 -12.23
N ALA A 110 -3.19 0.42 -12.07
CA ALA A 110 -4.64 0.35 -12.19
C ALA A 110 -5.34 0.82 -10.90
N PHE A 111 -5.32 2.14 -10.65
CA PHE A 111 -5.84 2.73 -9.40
C PHE A 111 -7.32 2.39 -9.11
N PHE A 112 -8.11 2.19 -10.16
CA PHE A 112 -9.55 1.92 -10.09
C PHE A 112 -9.91 0.43 -10.28
N SER A 113 -8.93 -0.46 -10.31
CA SER A 113 -9.17 -1.91 -10.30
C SER A 113 -10.00 -2.32 -9.07
N PRO A 114 -10.98 -3.23 -9.21
CA PRO A 114 -11.31 -4.07 -10.37
C PRO A 114 -12.33 -3.45 -11.34
N PHE A 115 -12.73 -2.18 -11.14
CA PHE A 115 -13.80 -1.55 -11.94
C PHE A 115 -13.28 -1.04 -13.28
N ASP A 116 -12.03 -0.59 -13.30
CA ASP A 116 -11.33 -0.16 -14.50
C ASP A 116 -9.89 -0.73 -14.47
N PRO A 117 -9.50 -1.56 -15.45
CA PRO A 117 -8.18 -2.18 -15.51
C PRO A 117 -7.11 -1.27 -16.15
N SER A 118 -7.45 -0.03 -16.54
CA SER A 118 -6.53 0.90 -17.21
C SER A 118 -5.67 1.76 -16.28
#